data_AF-A0A1H4QYL1-F1
#
_entry.id   AF-A0A1H4QYL1-F1
#
_cell.length_a   1.000
_cell.length_b   1.000
_cell.length_c   1.000
_cell.angle_alpha   90.00
_cell.angle_beta   90.00
_cell.angle_gamma   90.00
#
_symmetry.space_group_name_H-M   'P 1'
#
loop_
_entity.id
_entity.type
_entity.pdbx_description
1 polymer ?
#
loop_
_entity_poly.entity_id
_entity_poly.type
_entity_poly.pdbx_seq_one_letter_code
_entity_poly.pdbx_strand_id
1 'polypeptide(L)'
;MEVCTQKHQYRLSYSKRNAYQLHLGHKTIQLTFCQLLAFRKKILEHTSFNGLETIINEDNFVLIFVADRNHLLLLDVSQLLELNELIQSIFTSSPVI
;
A
#
# COMPACT_ATOMS: atom_id res chain seq x y z
N MET A 1 -8.67 -29.43 -8.10
CA MET A 1 -8.15 -28.06 -8.32
C MET A 1 -8.57 -27.25 -7.12
N GLU A 2 -7.70 -27.10 -6.14
CA GLU A 2 -7.95 -26.22 -5.00
C GLU A 2 -7.36 -24.86 -5.35
N VAL A 3 -8.21 -23.94 -5.77
CA VAL A 3 -7.83 -22.53 -5.88
C VAL A 3 -8.02 -21.94 -4.49
N CYS A 4 -6.96 -22.00 -3.67
CA CYS A 4 -6.92 -21.27 -2.40
C CYS A 4 -6.74 -19.78 -2.69
N THR A 5 -7.82 -19.01 -2.65
CA THR A 5 -7.76 -17.55 -2.59
C THR A 5 -7.55 -17.14 -1.13
N GLN A 6 -6.29 -16.96 -0.73
CA GLN A 6 -6.00 -16.32 0.56
C GLN A 6 -6.33 -14.83 0.46
N LYS A 7 -7.37 -14.41 1.19
CA LYS A 7 -7.87 -13.03 1.23
C LYS A 7 -7.23 -12.28 2.41
N HIS A 8 -6.57 -11.17 2.11
CA HIS A 8 -6.09 -10.07 2.96
C HIS A 8 -4.93 -10.37 3.93
N GLN A 9 -3.70 -10.13 3.46
CA GLN A 9 -2.49 -10.24 4.27
C GLN A 9 -1.99 -8.88 4.79
N TYR A 10 -2.48 -7.77 4.23
CA TYR A 10 -2.02 -6.43 4.56
C TYR A 10 -2.82 -5.79 5.68
N ARG A 11 -2.12 -5.25 6.67
CA ARG A 11 -2.72 -4.50 7.78
C ARG A 11 -1.91 -3.25 8.04
N LEU A 12 -2.59 -2.15 8.36
CA LEU A 12 -1.93 -0.94 8.82
C LEU A 12 -2.43 -0.59 10.22
N SER A 13 -1.49 -0.52 11.17
CA SER A 13 -1.77 -0.15 12.55
C SER A 13 -1.05 1.15 12.90
N TYR A 14 -1.56 1.88 13.89
CA TYR A 14 -0.95 3.10 14.37
C TYR A 14 -1.02 3.16 15.91
N SER A 15 -0.01 3.75 16.53
CA SER A 15 0.01 4.02 17.97
C SER A 15 -0.05 5.52 18.24
N LYS A 16 -0.31 5.92 19.50
CA LYS A 16 -0.55 7.32 19.93
C LYS A 16 0.60 8.32 19.67
N ARG A 17 1.69 7.93 18.99
CA ARG A 17 2.87 8.78 18.70
C ARG A 17 3.41 8.60 17.27
N ASN A 18 2.65 9.06 16.25
CA ASN A 18 3.13 9.19 14.85
C ASN A 18 3.86 7.97 14.27
N ALA A 19 3.57 6.79 14.82
CA ALA A 19 4.23 5.54 14.50
C ALA A 19 3.19 4.65 13.86
N TYR A 20 3.36 4.48 12.56
CA TYR A 20 2.51 3.66 11.70
C TYR A 20 3.26 2.38 11.36
N GLN A 21 2.57 1.26 11.37
CA GLN A 21 3.14 -0.05 11.07
C GLN A 21 2.37 -0.66 9.92
N LEU A 22 3.04 -0.81 8.77
CA LEU A 22 2.52 -1.53 7.63
C LEU A 22 2.96 -2.99 7.75
N HIS A 23 2.00 -3.86 8.03
CA HIS A 23 2.21 -5.30 8.09
C HIS A 23 1.92 -5.90 6.72
N LEU A 24 2.93 -6.51 6.11
CA LEU A 24 2.91 -7.17 4.80
C LEU A 24 2.70 -8.70 4.91
N GLY A 25 2.24 -9.18 6.06
CA GLY A 25 2.16 -10.60 6.39
C GLY A 25 3.48 -11.24 6.82
N HIS A 26 4.54 -11.08 6.00
CA HIS A 26 5.86 -11.64 6.26
C HIS A 26 6.84 -10.64 6.90
N LYS A 27 6.52 -9.35 6.82
CA LYS A 27 7.36 -8.25 7.32
C LYS A 27 6.50 -7.13 7.85
N THR A 28 6.99 -6.43 8.87
CA THR A 28 6.40 -5.17 9.35
C THR A 28 7.33 -4.02 9.06
N ILE A 29 6.82 -2.97 8.41
CA ILE A 29 7.53 -1.74 8.09
C ILE A 29 7.06 -0.64 9.02
N GLN A 30 8.00 -0.02 9.73
CA GLN A 30 7.73 1.18 10.53
C GLN A 30 7.75 2.41 9.62
N LEU A 31 6.74 3.26 9.75
CA LEU A 31 6.56 4.48 9.00
C LEU A 31 6.31 5.64 9.96
N THR A 32 7.00 6.75 9.71
CA THR A 32 6.57 8.06 10.22
C THR A 32 5.34 8.54 9.43
N PHE A 33 4.63 9.54 9.96
CA PHE A 33 3.51 10.14 9.25
C PHE A 33 3.90 10.67 7.86
N CYS A 34 5.04 11.38 7.76
CA CYS A 34 5.52 11.90 6.48
C CYS A 34 5.86 10.79 5.48
N GLN A 35 6.48 9.70 5.96
CA GLN A 35 6.76 8.54 5.12
C GLN A 35 5.47 7.85 4.65
N LEU A 36 4.45 7.77 5.51
CA LEU A 36 3.13 7.27 5.13
C LEU A 36 2.45 8.15 4.07
N LEU A 37 2.52 9.48 4.21
CA LEU A 37 1.99 10.41 3.22
C LEU A 37 2.73 10.29 1.87
N ALA A 38 4.06 10.20 1.90
CA ALA A 38 4.86 9.98 0.70
C ALA A 38 4.51 8.63 0.03
N PHE A 39 4.32 7.59 0.83
CA PHE A 39 3.90 6.28 0.35
C PHE A 39 2.50 6.33 -0.28
N ARG A 40 1.53 6.98 0.37
CA ARG A 40 0.19 7.22 -0.19
C ARG A 40 0.25 7.91 -1.54
N LYS A 41 1.08 8.94 -1.68
CA LYS A 41 1.23 9.66 -2.96
C LYS A 41 1.70 8.73 -4.07
N LYS A 42 2.74 7.91 -3.83
CA LYS A 42 3.23 6.95 -4.82
C LYS A 42 2.19 5.91 -5.21
N ILE A 43 1.46 5.39 -4.23
CA ILE A 43 0.40 4.41 -4.48
C ILE A 43 -0.72 5.03 -5.34
N LEU A 44 -1.11 6.28 -5.07
CA LEU A 44 -2.09 7.01 -5.87
C LEU A 44 -1.61 7.26 -7.31
N GLU A 45 -0.33 7.56 -7.52
CA GLU A 45 0.25 7.72 -8.85
C GLU A 45 0.15 6.43 -9.67
N HIS A 46 0.51 5.29 -9.07
CA HIS A 46 0.45 3.99 -9.74
C HIS A 46 -0.96 3.41 -9.87
N THR A 47 -1.90 3.81 -9.01
CA THR A 47 -3.31 3.40 -9.10
C THR A 47 -4.18 4.36 -9.93
N SER A 48 -3.59 5.41 -10.49
CA SER A 48 -4.25 6.24 -11.49
C SER A 48 -4.55 5.43 -12.76
N PHE A 49 -5.52 5.87 -13.57
CA PHE A 49 -5.87 5.19 -14.81
C PHE A 49 -4.64 4.96 -15.71
N ASN A 50 -3.87 6.00 -15.98
CA ASN A 50 -2.64 5.89 -16.79
C ASN A 50 -1.58 5.01 -16.11
N GLY A 51 -1.46 5.09 -14.78
CA GLY A 51 -0.53 4.26 -14.01
C GLY A 51 -0.84 2.76 -14.14
N LEU A 52 -2.12 2.40 -13.99
CA LEU A 52 -2.59 1.03 -14.14
C LEU A 52 -2.44 0.54 -15.59
N GLU A 53 -2.80 1.37 -16.57
CA GLU A 53 -2.63 1.03 -18.00
C GLU A 53 -1.17 0.74 -18.32
N THR A 54 -0.24 1.56 -17.80
CA THR A 54 1.20 1.35 -17.98
C THR A 54 1.65 0.01 -17.37
N ILE A 55 1.25 -0.26 -16.11
CA ILE A 55 1.63 -1.50 -15.43
C ILE A 55 1.11 -2.73 -16.17
N ILE A 56 -0.15 -2.70 -16.63
CA ILE A 56 -0.77 -3.84 -17.33
C ILE A 56 -0.12 -4.09 -18.69
N ASN A 57 0.26 -3.02 -19.41
CA ASN A 57 0.83 -3.14 -20.75
C ASN A 57 2.33 -3.45 -20.76
N GLU A 58 3.06 -3.17 -19.68
CA GLU A 58 4.49 -3.45 -19.54
C GLU A 58 4.72 -4.80 -18.86
N ASP A 59 4.97 -4.78 -17.55
CA ASP A 59 5.51 -5.91 -16.80
C ASP A 59 4.48 -6.57 -15.85
N ASN A 60 3.25 -6.06 -15.77
CA ASN A 60 2.18 -6.48 -14.83
C ASN A 60 2.52 -6.33 -13.34
N PHE A 61 3.66 -5.73 -13.01
CA PHE A 61 4.07 -5.43 -11.65
C PHE A 61 4.67 -4.03 -11.55
N VAL A 62 4.73 -3.51 -10.32
CA VAL A 62 5.35 -2.24 -10.00
C VAL A 62 6.31 -2.38 -8.82
N LEU A 63 7.40 -1.62 -8.88
CA LEU A 63 8.39 -1.52 -7.81
C LEU A 63 8.18 -0.22 -7.02
N ILE A 64 7.83 -0.33 -5.74
CA ILE A 64 7.57 0.84 -4.89
C ILE A 64 8.54 0.89 -3.71
N PHE A 65 9.29 1.99 -3.62
CA PHE A 65 10.14 2.28 -2.47
C PHE A 65 9.37 2.89 -1.31
N VAL A 66 9.60 2.35 -0.11
CA VAL A 66 8.91 2.70 1.14
C VAL A 66 9.93 3.04 2.24
N ALA A 67 9.53 3.87 3.20
CA ALA A 67 10.36 4.31 4.35
C ALA A 67 11.74 4.86 3.91
N ASP A 68 11.76 5.92 3.10
CA ASP A 68 12.98 6.55 2.59
C ASP A 68 13.92 5.61 1.82
N ARG A 69 13.34 4.68 1.03
CA ARG A 69 14.04 3.65 0.23
C ARG A 69 14.67 2.53 1.05
N ASN A 70 14.37 2.43 2.34
CA ASN A 70 14.81 1.29 3.16
C ASN A 70 14.13 -0.02 2.78
N HIS A 71 12.98 0.05 2.11
CA HIS A 71 12.25 -1.12 1.64
C HIS A 71 11.80 -0.94 0.19
N LEU A 72 11.85 -2.04 -0.56
CA LEU A 72 11.38 -2.14 -1.94
C LEU A 72 10.28 -3.20 -1.98
N LEU A 73 9.11 -2.82 -2.48
CA LEU A 73 7.97 -3.71 -2.67
C LEU A 73 7.82 -4.02 -4.15
N LEU A 74 7.69 -5.29 -4.48
CA LEU A 74 7.24 -5.76 -5.79
C LEU A 74 5.75 -6.09 -5.67
N LEU A 75 4.92 -5.36 -6.38
CA LEU A 75 3.47 -5.46 -6.27
C LEU A 75 2.87 -5.76 -7.63
N ASP A 76 2.00 -6.75 -7.71
CA ASP A 76 1.09 -6.88 -8.85
C ASP A 76 -0.06 -5.85 -8.73
N VAL A 77 -0.88 -5.76 -9.78
CA VAL A 77 -2.02 -4.84 -9.84
C VAL A 77 -3.01 -5.08 -8.69
N SER A 78 -3.28 -6.33 -8.33
CA SER A 78 -4.25 -6.65 -7.27
C SER A 78 -3.73 -6.20 -5.90
N GLN A 79 -2.47 -6.50 -5.58
CA GLN A 79 -1.80 -6.08 -4.35
C GLN A 79 -1.68 -4.56 -4.26
N LEU A 80 -1.43 -3.88 -5.38
CA LEU A 80 -1.37 -2.44 -5.45
C LEU A 80 -2.73 -1.79 -5.11
N LEU A 81 -3.82 -2.33 -5.66
CA LEU A 81 -5.18 -1.85 -5.39
C LEU A 81 -5.57 -2.09 -3.92
N GLU A 82 -5.28 -3.29 -3.39
CA GLU A 82 -5.53 -3.61 -1.97
C GLU A 82 -4.77 -2.65 -1.04
N LEU A 83 -3.50 -2.36 -1.33
CA LEU A 83 -2.72 -1.38 -0.57
C LEU A 83 -3.30 0.02 -0.67
N ASN A 84 -3.79 0.43 -1.84
CA ASN A 84 -4.43 1.73 -1.99
C ASN A 84 -5.67 1.84 -1.11
N GLU A 85 -6.57 0.86 -1.14
CA GLU A 85 -7.77 0.84 -0.29
C GLU A 85 -7.41 0.91 1.20
N LEU A 86 -6.44 0.10 1.64
CA LEU A 86 -5.96 0.09 3.02
C LEU A 86 -5.36 1.44 3.44
N ILE A 87 -4.60 2.09 2.56
CA ILE A 87 -4.01 3.39 2.87
C ILE A 87 -5.10 4.46 2.92
N GLN A 88 -6.04 4.48 1.96
CA GLN A 88 -7.12 5.45 1.96
C GLN A 88 -8.00 5.32 3.20
N SER A 89 -8.27 4.09 3.68
CA SER A 89 -9.14 3.89 4.86
C SER A 89 -8.67 4.61 6.11
N ILE A 90 -7.36 4.88 6.25
CA ILE A 90 -6.79 5.62 7.37
C ILE A 90 -7.13 7.11 7.30
N PHE A 91 -7.26 7.66 6.10
CA PHE A 91 -7.51 9.09 5.88
C PHE A 91 -9.00 9.39 5.67
N THR A 92 -9.81 8.39 5.30
CA THR A 92 -11.26 8.54 5.06
C THR A 92 -12.09 8.50 6.34
N SER A 93 -11.50 8.19 7.50
CA SER A 93 -12.17 8.30 8.80
C SER A 93 -12.39 9.78 9.19
N SER A 94 -13.29 10.47 8.49
CA SER A 94 -13.94 11.67 9.02
C SER A 94 -14.81 11.25 10.21
N PRO A 95 -14.79 11.96 11.34
CA PRO A 95 -15.88 11.84 12.29
C PRO A 95 -17.16 12.26 11.55
N VAL A 96 -18.18 11.40 11.62
CA VAL A 96 -19.53 11.76 11.25
C VAL A 96 -19.96 12.88 12.20
N ILE A 97 -20.20 14.07 11.67
CA ILE A 97 -20.89 15.18 12.35
C ILE A 97 -22.31 15.23 11.78
#